data_AF-A0A519QQQ0-F1
#
_entry.id   AF-A0A519QQQ0-F1
#
_cell.length_a   1.000
_cell.length_b   1.000
_cell.length_c   1.000
_cell.angle_alpha   90.00
_cell.angle_beta   90.00
_cell.angle_gamma   90.00
#
_symmetry.space_group_name_H-M   'P 1'
#
loop_
_entity.id
_entity.type
_entity.pdbx_description
1 polymer ?
#
loop_
_entity_poly.entity_id
_entity_poly.type
_entity_poly.pdbx_seq_one_letter_code
_entity_poly.pdbx_strand_id
1 'polypeptide(L)'
;CIGTLFENLIQLVNIIGSIFYGTVLGIFLVGFYIKYVKAQAIFWGAVVSQITIFFIYYYAIHIYPSGDEKLGYLWLNFIGAMLTIILSVLFQYLLPKKETFQAEQ
;
A
#
# COMPACT_ATOMS: atom_id res chain seq x y z
N CYS A 1 5.84 24.44 -26.69
CA CYS A 1 5.56 24.90 -25.31
C CYS A 1 4.58 24.02 -24.54
N ILE A 2 3.58 23.38 -25.17
CA ILE A 2 2.58 22.56 -24.46
C ILE A 2 3.14 21.20 -23.97
N GLY A 3 4.11 20.61 -24.69
CA GLY A 3 4.66 19.28 -24.37
C GLY A 3 5.31 19.16 -22.98
N THR A 4 5.97 20.21 -22.49
CA THR A 4 6.63 20.19 -21.18
C THR A 4 5.63 20.17 -20.02
N LEU A 5 4.44 20.77 -20.18
CA LEU A 5 3.42 20.73 -19.13
C LEU A 5 2.78 19.33 -19.02
N PHE A 6 2.62 18.64 -20.15
CA PHE A 6 2.10 17.27 -20.16
C PHE A 6 3.07 16.26 -19.55
N GLU A 7 4.37 16.36 -19.82
CA GLU A 7 5.37 15.49 -19.17
C GLU A 7 5.38 15.67 -17.65
N ASN A 8 5.31 16.91 -17.16
CA ASN A 8 5.18 17.20 -15.73
C ASN A 8 3.88 16.64 -15.13
N LEU A 9 2.77 16.72 -15.85
CA LEU A 9 1.48 16.20 -15.39
C LEU A 9 1.46 14.66 -15.35
N ILE A 10 2.04 14.00 -16.35
CA ILE A 10 2.18 12.55 -16.41
C ILE A 10 3.09 12.05 -15.29
N GLN A 11 4.21 12.74 -15.03
CA GLN A 11 5.09 12.41 -13.92
C GLN A 11 4.38 12.58 -12.56
N LEU A 12 3.63 13.68 -12.40
CA LEU A 12 2.86 13.92 -11.18
C LEU A 12 1.83 12.81 -10.94
N VAL A 13 1.04 12.42 -11.94
CA VAL A 13 0.05 11.36 -11.77
C VAL A 13 0.71 10.01 -11.51
N ASN A 14 1.90 9.75 -12.05
CA ASN A 14 2.62 8.51 -11.80
C ASN A 14 3.20 8.44 -10.38
N ILE A 15 3.64 9.58 -9.83
CA ILE A 15 4.06 9.68 -8.42
C ILE A 15 2.86 9.46 -7.50
N ILE A 16 1.75 10.19 -7.73
CA ILE A 16 0.50 10.02 -6.95
C ILE A 16 0.01 8.57 -7.07
N GLY A 17 -0.02 8.05 -8.29
CA GLY A 17 -0.38 6.67 -8.58
C GLY A 17 0.47 5.70 -7.75
N SER A 18 1.79 5.83 -7.79
CA SER A 18 2.69 4.91 -7.09
C SER A 18 2.55 4.95 -5.55
N ILE A 19 2.14 6.08 -4.97
CA ILE A 19 1.91 6.24 -3.52
C ILE A 19 0.61 5.57 -3.05
N PHE A 20 -0.42 5.54 -3.90
CA PHE A 20 -1.75 5.04 -3.51
C PHE A 20 -2.09 3.67 -4.12
N TYR A 21 -1.72 3.43 -5.39
CA TYR A 21 -2.05 2.19 -6.09
C TYR A 21 -1.38 0.97 -5.47
N GLY A 22 -0.19 1.10 -4.88
CA GLY A 22 0.51 -0.05 -4.29
C GLY A 22 -0.33 -0.69 -3.19
N THR A 23 -0.80 0.14 -2.26
CA THR A 23 -1.67 -0.31 -1.17
C THR A 23 -3.00 -0.85 -1.68
N VAL A 24 -3.63 -0.17 -2.65
CA VAL A 24 -4.92 -0.59 -3.23
C VAL A 24 -4.78 -1.93 -3.95
N LEU A 25 -3.74 -2.11 -4.76
CA LEU A 25 -3.42 -3.38 -5.42
C LEU A 25 -3.20 -4.49 -4.39
N GLY A 26 -2.48 -4.21 -3.31
CA GLY A 26 -2.27 -5.15 -2.20
C GLY A 26 -3.57 -5.59 -1.54
N ILE A 27 -4.49 -4.66 -1.26
CA ILE A 27 -5.83 -4.96 -0.73
C ILE A 27 -6.58 -5.91 -1.67
N PHE A 28 -6.60 -5.59 -2.96
CA PHE A 28 -7.27 -6.41 -3.97
C PHE A 28 -6.66 -7.81 -4.04
N LEU A 29 -5.33 -7.93 -4.05
CA LEU A 29 -4.65 -9.22 -4.11
C LEU A 29 -4.99 -10.10 -2.90
N VAL A 30 -4.95 -9.55 -1.68
CA VAL A 30 -5.32 -10.30 -0.47
C VAL A 30 -6.79 -10.72 -0.52
N GLY A 31 -7.70 -9.81 -0.90
CA GLY A 31 -9.13 -10.10 -0.98
C GLY A 31 -9.50 -11.16 -2.02
N PHE A 32 -8.83 -11.17 -3.19
CA PHE A 32 -9.11 -12.14 -4.26
C PHE A 32 -8.40 -13.48 -4.07
N TYR A 33 -7.11 -13.47 -3.73
CA TYR A 33 -6.30 -14.68 -3.67
C TYR A 33 -6.29 -15.34 -2.29
N ILE A 34 -6.49 -14.58 -1.21
CA ILE A 34 -6.30 -15.05 0.17
C ILE A 34 -7.64 -15.03 0.93
N LYS A 35 -8.53 -15.95 0.58
CA LYS A 35 -9.91 -16.04 1.12
C LYS A 35 -10.01 -16.25 2.64
N TYR A 36 -8.93 -16.62 3.32
CA TYR A 36 -8.93 -16.81 4.77
C TYR A 36 -8.71 -15.51 5.56
N VAL A 37 -8.24 -14.43 4.92
CA VAL A 37 -7.99 -13.14 5.58
C VAL A 37 -9.31 -12.38 5.68
N LYS A 38 -9.69 -12.01 6.90
CA LYS A 38 -10.90 -11.23 7.17
C LYS A 38 -10.70 -9.79 6.70
N ALA A 39 -11.77 -9.17 6.19
CA ALA A 39 -11.75 -7.77 5.76
C ALA A 39 -11.21 -6.80 6.83
N GLN A 40 -11.44 -7.09 8.11
CA GLN A 40 -10.88 -6.30 9.21
C GLN A 40 -9.34 -6.32 9.25
N ALA A 41 -8.72 -7.49 9.02
CA ALA A 41 -7.27 -7.62 8.97
C ALA A 41 -6.68 -6.91 7.73
N ILE A 42 -7.37 -7.02 6.58
CA ILE A 42 -6.99 -6.31 5.34
C ILE A 42 -7.04 -4.79 5.56
N PHE A 43 -8.09 -4.29 6.22
CA PHE A 43 -8.25 -2.87 6.50
C PHE A 43 -7.11 -2.33 7.39
N TRP A 44 -6.84 -2.99 8.52
CA TRP A 44 -5.75 -2.57 9.41
C TRP A 44 -4.37 -2.72 8.76
N GLY A 45 -4.15 -3.79 7.99
CA GLY A 45 -2.93 -3.97 7.20
C GLY A 45 -2.72 -2.88 6.16
N ALA A 46 -3.79 -2.47 5.46
CA ALA A 46 -3.74 -1.41 4.48
C ALA A 46 -3.48 -0.03 5.10
N VAL A 47 -4.09 0.29 6.25
CA VAL A 47 -3.86 1.56 6.95
C VAL A 47 -2.39 1.69 7.36
N VAL A 48 -1.83 0.64 8.00
CA VAL A 48 -0.42 0.65 8.42
C VAL A 48 0.52 0.69 7.21
N SER A 49 0.19 -0.04 6.15
CA SER A 49 0.95 -0.01 4.89
C SER A 49 0.95 1.39 4.27
N GLN A 50 -0.22 2.05 4.19
CA GLN A 50 -0.34 3.40 3.63
C GLN A 50 0.48 4.43 4.42
N ILE A 51 0.44 4.36 5.75
CA ILE A 51 1.25 5.21 6.63
C ILE A 51 2.74 4.96 6.36
N THR A 52 3.15 3.69 6.23
CA THR A 52 4.54 3.33 5.96
C THR A 52 5.00 3.83 4.58
N ILE A 53 4.14 3.75 3.55
CA ILE A 53 4.44 4.29 2.22
C ILE A 53 4.61 5.81 2.26
N PHE A 54 3.81 6.54 3.04
CA PHE A 54 4.03 7.97 3.24
C PHE A 54 5.37 8.27 3.92
N PHE A 55 5.77 7.47 4.91
CA PHE A 55 7.10 7.59 5.51
C PHE A 55 8.23 7.31 4.51
N ILE A 56 8.12 6.24 3.71
CA ILE A 56 9.10 5.91 2.68
C ILE A 56 9.17 7.03 1.64
N TYR A 57 8.04 7.55 1.18
CA TYR A 57 8.01 8.67 0.23
C TYR A 57 8.70 9.92 0.80
N TYR A 58 8.42 10.27 2.05
CA TYR A 58 9.03 11.44 2.70
C TYR A 58 10.55 11.28 2.88
N TYR A 59 11.02 10.14 3.39
CA TYR A 59 12.43 9.92 3.71
C TYR A 59 13.30 9.43 2.54
N ALA A 60 12.73 8.76 1.53
CA ALA A 60 13.49 8.19 0.43
C ALA A 60 13.42 9.03 -0.85
N ILE A 61 12.39 9.86 -1.02
CA ILE A 61 12.14 10.60 -2.26
C ILE A 61 12.09 12.11 -2.01
N HIS A 62 11.42 12.57 -0.95
CA HIS A 62 11.31 14.01 -0.70
C HIS A 62 12.60 14.62 -0.11
N ILE A 63 13.34 13.89 0.73
CA ILE A 63 14.52 14.44 1.44
C ILE A 63 15.82 14.38 0.63
N TYR A 64 15.89 13.55 -0.41
CA TYR A 64 17.05 13.43 -1.29
C TYR A 64 16.81 14.23 -2.58
N PRO A 65 17.66 15.20 -2.94
CA PRO A 65 17.51 15.92 -4.20
C PRO A 65 17.82 15.01 -5.39
N SER A 66 17.13 15.28 -6.50
CA SER A 66 17.23 14.56 -7.77
C SER A 66 18.68 14.49 -8.27
N GLY A 67 19.28 13.31 -8.18
CA GLY A 67 20.68 13.05 -8.57
C GLY A 67 21.25 11.75 -7.99
N ASP A 68 20.83 11.38 -6.78
CA ASP A 68 21.16 10.12 -6.09
C ASP A 68 19.89 9.34 -5.72
N GLU A 69 18.91 9.31 -6.63
CA GLU A 69 17.65 8.59 -6.39
C GLU A 69 17.89 7.07 -6.35
N LYS A 70 18.11 6.54 -5.14
CA LYS A 70 18.30 5.11 -4.90
C LYS A 70 17.08 4.26 -5.30
N LEU A 71 15.90 4.86 -5.44
CA LEU A 71 14.64 4.19 -5.77
C LEU A 71 13.75 5.12 -6.62
N GLY A 72 13.43 4.70 -7.85
CA GLY A 72 12.44 5.41 -8.67
C GLY A 72 11.04 5.28 -8.07
N TYR A 73 10.20 6.32 -8.19
CA TYR A 73 8.87 6.36 -7.56
C TYR A 73 7.96 5.17 -7.92
N LEU A 74 8.15 4.51 -9.07
CA LEU A 74 7.42 3.30 -9.44
C LEU A 74 7.63 2.13 -8.47
N TRP A 75 8.79 2.06 -7.79
CA TRP A 75 9.08 1.02 -6.81
C TRP A 75 8.15 1.08 -5.58
N LEU A 76 7.61 2.26 -5.26
CA LEU A 76 6.62 2.41 -4.19
C LEU A 76 5.39 1.54 -4.44
N ASN A 77 5.02 1.32 -5.70
CA ASN A 77 3.87 0.52 -6.05
C ASN A 77 4.10 -0.96 -5.67
N PHE A 78 5.27 -1.50 -6.03
CA PHE A 78 5.66 -2.87 -5.68
C PHE A 78 5.82 -3.04 -4.16
N ILE A 79 6.49 -2.10 -3.51
CA ILE A 79 6.70 -2.11 -2.05
C ILE A 79 5.35 -2.02 -1.33
N GLY A 80 4.47 -1.11 -1.74
CA GLY A 80 3.15 -0.92 -1.14
C GLY A 80 2.26 -2.15 -1.26
N ALA A 81 2.28 -2.82 -2.42
CA ALA A 81 1.52 -4.05 -2.61
C ALA A 81 2.04 -5.18 -1.69
N MET A 82 3.36 -5.42 -1.69
CA MET A 82 4.00 -6.44 -0.86
C MET A 82 3.79 -6.18 0.63
N LEU A 83 3.98 -4.92 1.07
CA LEU A 83 3.82 -4.53 2.46
C LEU A 83 2.38 -4.73 2.94
N THR A 84 1.40 -4.37 2.10
CA THR A 84 -0.02 -4.57 2.42
C THR A 84 -0.38 -6.04 2.54
N ILE A 85 0.16 -6.90 1.67
CA ILE A 85 -0.06 -8.35 1.73
C ILE A 85 0.51 -8.92 3.03
N ILE A 86 1.79 -8.62 3.31
CA ILE A 86 2.48 -9.13 4.50
C ILE A 86 1.78 -8.66 5.78
N LEU A 87 1.45 -7.37 5.88
CA LEU A 87 0.78 -6.81 7.05
C LEU A 87 -0.62 -7.38 7.22
N SER A 88 -1.40 -7.54 6.14
CA SER A 88 -2.75 -8.11 6.23
C SER A 88 -2.74 -9.55 6.73
N VAL A 89 -1.76 -10.35 6.28
CA VAL A 89 -1.56 -11.72 6.75
C VAL A 89 -1.09 -11.73 8.21
N LEU A 90 -0.13 -10.88 8.57
CA LEU A 90 0.37 -10.75 9.94
C LEU A 90 -0.75 -10.34 10.92
N PHE A 91 -1.56 -9.35 10.55
CA PHE A 91 -2.72 -8.93 11.34
C PHE A 91 -3.74 -10.05 11.47
N GLN A 92 -3.96 -10.85 10.42
CA GLN A 92 -4.87 -12.00 10.49
C GLN A 92 -4.43 -13.04 11.53
N TYR A 93 -3.13 -13.23 11.73
CA TYR A 93 -2.61 -14.11 12.79
C TYR A 93 -2.72 -13.49 14.18
N LEU A 94 -2.55 -12.17 14.29
CA LEU A 94 -2.65 -11.43 15.56
C LEU A 94 -4.10 -11.21 16.02
N LEU A 95 -5.05 -11.13 15.09
CA LEU A 95 -6.47 -10.96 15.39
C LEU A 95 -7.04 -12.30 15.88
N PRO A 96 -7.45 -12.43 17.15
CA PRO A 96 -8.07 -13.65 17.63
C PRO A 96 -9.33 -13.94 16.80
N LYS A 97 -9.52 -15.21 16.42
CA LYS A 97 -10.82 -15.67 15.92
C LYS A 97 -11.84 -15.29 17.00
N LYS A 98 -12.68 -14.29 16.73
CA LYS A 98 -13.98 -14.21 17.40
C LYS A 98 -14.66 -15.53 17.11
N GLU A 99 -14.64 -16.43 18.09
CA GLU A 99 -15.58 -17.53 18.15
C GLU A 99 -16.95 -16.86 18.15
N THR A 100 -17.69 -17.06 17.06
CA THR A 100 -19.09 -16.69 17.00
C THR A 100 -19.77 -17.52 18.06
N PHE A 101 -19.94 -16.94 19.26
CA PHE A 101 -20.80 -17.51 20.29
C PHE A 101 -22.18 -17.64 19.65
N GLN A 102 -22.55 -18.89 19.36
CA GLN A 102 -23.89 -19.28 18.98
C GLN A 102 -24.77 -18.98 20.20
N ALA A 103 -25.36 -17.78 20.24
CA ALA A 103 -26.47 -17.51 21.12
C ALA A 103 -27.73 -18.09 20.46
N GLU A 104 -27.83 -19.42 20.55
CA GLU A 104 -29.11 -20.12 20.43
C GLU A 104 -29.43 -20.62 21.83
N GLN A 105 -30.08 -19.77 22.65
CA GLN A 105 -31.00 -20.10 23.75
C GLN A 105 -31.90 -18.89 24.03
#